data_AF-A0A9C9GAD3-F1
#
_entry.id   AF-A0A9C9GAD3-F1
#
_cell.length_a   1.000
_cell.length_b   1.000
_cell.length_c   1.000
_cell.angle_alpha   90.00
_cell.angle_beta   90.00
_cell.angle_gamma   90.00
#
_symmetry.space_group_name_H-M   'P 1'
#
loop_
_entity.id
_entity.type
_entity.pdbx_description
1 polymer ?
#
loop_
_entity_poly.entity_id
_entity_poly.type
_entity_poly.pdbx_seq_one_letter_code
_entity_poly.pdbx_strand_id
1 'polypeptide(L)'
;MAQQQLQAEMQAGQQPLPLHVAIIMDGNGRWAKARKLPRYMGHRAGVKAVRRIVEACRQRGIQALTLFAFSSENWRRPKVEVGLLMDLFVRTLKKEVSRLDRNNVRIQFIGDRTAFNPKLHAMMDAAEQQTTNNDGLTLVIAANYGGRWDLVEATRR
;
A
#
# COMPACT_ATOMS: atom_id res chain seq x y z
N MET A 1 -16.22 26.45 -32.24
CA MET A 1 -16.29 27.44 -31.13
C MET A 1 -16.99 26.87 -29.90
N ALA A 2 -18.25 26.41 -29.96
CA ALA A 2 -18.95 25.82 -28.80
C ALA A 2 -18.26 24.58 -28.17
N GLN A 3 -17.63 23.71 -28.98
CA GLN A 3 -16.87 22.54 -28.47
C GLN A 3 -15.57 22.94 -27.74
N GLN A 4 -14.93 24.04 -28.15
CA GLN A 4 -13.71 24.54 -27.51
C GLN A 4 -14.02 25.25 -26.18
N GLN A 5 -15.16 25.95 -26.10
CA GLN A 5 -15.68 26.51 -24.84
C GLN A 5 -16.06 25.41 -23.84
N LEU A 6 -16.72 24.34 -24.29
CA LEU A 6 -17.07 23.21 -23.43
C LEU A 6 -15.81 22.46 -22.91
N GLN A 7 -14.78 22.30 -23.74
CA GLN A 7 -13.49 21.73 -23.31
C GLN A 7 -12.74 22.63 -22.32
N ALA A 8 -12.77 23.95 -22.52
CA ALA A 8 -12.15 24.91 -21.60
C ALA A 8 -12.88 24.97 -20.25
N GLU A 9 -14.21 24.88 -20.23
CA GLU A 9 -15.01 24.79 -19.01
C GLU A 9 -14.80 23.46 -18.26
N MET A 10 -14.62 22.35 -18.99
CA MET A 10 -14.25 21.05 -18.39
C MET A 10 -12.85 21.06 -17.75
N GLN A 11 -11.92 21.86 -18.29
CA GLN A 11 -10.58 22.05 -17.73
C GLN A 11 -10.58 23.04 -16.55
N ALA A 12 -11.45 24.05 -16.57
CA ALA A 12 -11.54 25.09 -15.53
C ALA A 12 -12.01 24.56 -14.16
N GLY A 13 -12.59 23.36 -14.10
CA GLY A 13 -12.99 22.68 -12.86
C GLY A 13 -12.06 21.52 -12.44
N GLN A 14 -11.04 21.18 -13.22
CA GLN A 14 -10.14 20.09 -12.91
C GLN A 14 -9.04 20.55 -11.96
N GLN A 15 -9.31 20.36 -10.67
CA GLN A 15 -8.28 20.45 -9.63
C GLN A 15 -7.08 19.58 -10.02
N PRO A 16 -5.84 20.08 -9.89
CA PRO A 16 -4.65 19.30 -10.18
C PRO A 16 -4.64 18.02 -9.34
N LEU A 17 -4.25 16.91 -9.96
CA LEU A 17 -4.16 15.63 -9.25
C LEU A 17 -3.10 15.70 -8.15
N PRO A 18 -3.33 15.04 -7.00
CA PRO A 18 -2.33 14.98 -5.95
C PRO A 18 -1.11 14.21 -6.43
N LEU A 19 0.08 14.71 -6.10
CA LEU A 19 1.34 14.00 -6.35
C LEU A 19 1.44 12.73 -5.51
N HIS A 20 0.89 12.76 -4.29
CA HIS A 20 0.95 11.67 -3.33
C HIS A 20 -0.39 11.45 -2.64
N VAL A 21 -0.84 10.19 -2.60
CA VAL A 21 -2.01 9.75 -1.83
C VAL A 21 -1.57 8.78 -0.73
N ALA A 22 -2.04 8.99 0.50
CA ALA A 22 -1.87 8.03 1.60
C ALA A 22 -3.23 7.42 2.00
N ILE A 23 -3.29 6.10 2.15
CA ILE A 23 -4.53 5.38 2.45
C ILE A 23 -4.36 4.50 3.68
N ILE A 24 -5.24 4.72 4.66
CA ILE A 24 -5.48 3.79 5.76
C ILE A 24 -6.50 2.75 5.28
N MET A 25 -6.05 1.51 5.11
CA MET A 25 -6.85 0.42 4.53
C MET A 25 -7.78 -0.23 5.56
N ASP A 26 -8.61 0.57 6.22
CA ASP A 26 -9.53 0.09 7.26
C ASP A 26 -10.80 -0.55 6.66
N GLY A 27 -11.55 -1.26 7.50
CA GLY A 27 -12.86 -1.84 7.16
C GLY A 27 -12.81 -3.32 6.79
N ASN A 28 -11.64 -3.92 6.57
CA ASN A 28 -11.49 -5.34 6.20
C ASN A 28 -12.27 -6.29 7.13
N GLY A 29 -12.07 -6.15 8.45
CA GLY A 29 -12.76 -6.99 9.44
C GLY A 29 -14.27 -6.75 9.49
N ARG A 30 -14.71 -5.49 9.35
CA ARG A 30 -16.14 -5.11 9.33
C ARG A 30 -16.83 -5.66 8.07
N TRP A 31 -16.15 -5.57 6.91
CA TRP A 31 -16.62 -6.12 5.64
C TRP A 31 -16.84 -7.63 5.71
N ALA A 32 -15.92 -8.36 6.35
CA ALA A 32 -16.04 -9.81 6.54
C ALA A 32 -17.19 -10.15 7.49
N LYS A 33 -17.30 -9.45 8.63
CA LYS A 33 -18.38 -9.63 9.62
C LYS A 33 -19.76 -9.43 9.00
N ALA A 34 -19.95 -8.38 8.20
CA ALA A 34 -21.21 -8.09 7.51
C ALA A 34 -21.64 -9.22 6.54
N ARG A 35 -20.70 -10.06 6.11
CA ARG A 35 -20.93 -11.19 5.19
C ARG A 35 -20.90 -12.55 5.90
N LYS A 36 -20.86 -12.57 7.24
CA LYS A 36 -20.71 -13.80 8.05
C LYS A 36 -19.45 -14.61 7.67
N LEU A 37 -18.38 -13.92 7.25
CA LEU A 37 -17.10 -14.51 6.87
C LEU A 37 -16.04 -14.32 7.96
N PRO A 38 -15.05 -15.23 8.07
CA PRO A 38 -13.88 -15.02 8.89
C PRO A 38 -13.12 -13.73 8.53
N ARG A 39 -12.55 -13.02 9.52
CA ARG A 39 -11.85 -11.73 9.33
C ARG A 39 -10.78 -11.76 8.22
N TYR A 40 -10.00 -12.85 8.13
CA TYR A 40 -8.95 -13.00 7.10
C TYR A 40 -9.49 -12.93 5.66
N MET A 41 -10.76 -13.28 5.42
CA MET A 41 -11.39 -13.12 4.10
C MET A 41 -11.54 -11.65 3.73
N GLY A 42 -11.78 -10.78 4.71
CA GLY A 42 -11.79 -9.34 4.52
C GLY A 42 -10.43 -8.81 4.07
N HIS A 43 -9.35 -9.29 4.68
CA HIS A 43 -8.00 -8.91 4.26
C HIS A 43 -7.68 -9.37 2.83
N ARG A 44 -8.14 -10.57 2.41
CA ARG A 44 -8.05 -11.01 1.01
C ARG A 44 -8.85 -10.12 0.05
N ALA A 45 -10.03 -9.64 0.46
CA ALA A 45 -10.79 -8.65 -0.30
C ALA A 45 -10.04 -7.30 -0.39
N GLY A 46 -9.39 -6.89 0.70
CA GLY A 46 -8.50 -5.73 0.75
C GLY A 46 -7.37 -5.79 -0.28
N VAL A 47 -6.73 -6.96 -0.45
CA VAL A 47 -5.71 -7.14 -1.52
C VAL A 47 -6.29 -6.84 -2.90
N LYS A 48 -7.51 -7.30 -3.21
CA LYS A 48 -8.16 -6.99 -4.50
C LYS A 48 -8.44 -5.49 -4.64
N ALA A 49 -8.83 -4.80 -3.57
CA ALA A 49 -9.05 -3.36 -3.58
C ALA A 49 -7.74 -2.59 -3.83
N VAL A 50 -6.65 -2.97 -3.15
CA VAL A 50 -5.31 -2.40 -3.36
C VAL A 50 -4.89 -2.51 -4.82
N ARG A 51 -5.08 -3.68 -5.45
CA ARG A 51 -4.74 -3.84 -6.87
C ARG A 51 -5.44 -2.82 -7.78
N ARG A 52 -6.73 -2.54 -7.53
CA ARG A 52 -7.49 -1.55 -8.30
C ARG A 52 -7.01 -0.13 -8.04
N ILE A 53 -6.68 0.19 -6.79
CA ILE A 53 -6.18 1.51 -6.41
C ILE A 53 -4.82 1.77 -7.05
N VAL A 54 -3.88 0.82 -6.97
CA VAL A 54 -2.56 0.92 -7.61
C VAL A 54 -2.70 1.17 -9.10
N GLU A 55 -3.56 0.41 -9.78
CA GLU A 55 -3.81 0.59 -11.21
C GLU A 55 -4.42 1.97 -11.52
N ALA A 56 -5.40 2.41 -10.72
CA ALA A 56 -6.02 3.72 -10.90
C ALA A 56 -5.03 4.88 -10.67
N CYS A 57 -4.17 4.79 -9.65
CA CYS A 57 -3.11 5.77 -9.40
C CYS A 57 -2.15 5.85 -10.57
N ARG A 58 -1.70 4.69 -11.08
CA ARG A 58 -0.79 4.61 -12.22
C ARG A 58 -1.42 5.22 -13.48
N GLN A 59 -2.66 4.86 -13.81
CA GLN A 59 -3.37 5.38 -14.98
C GLN A 59 -3.62 6.89 -14.91
N ARG A 60 -3.76 7.43 -13.70
CA ARG A 60 -3.98 8.87 -13.48
C ARG A 60 -2.67 9.66 -13.36
N GLY A 61 -1.50 9.02 -13.43
CA GLY A 61 -0.21 9.71 -13.29
C GLY A 61 0.07 10.22 -11.86
N ILE A 62 -0.53 9.60 -10.84
CA ILE A 62 -0.17 9.87 -9.44
C ILE A 62 1.24 9.31 -9.21
N GLN A 63 2.13 10.11 -8.62
CA GLN A 63 3.55 9.76 -8.48
C GLN A 63 3.81 8.84 -7.29
N ALA A 64 3.07 9.00 -6.19
CA ALA A 64 3.25 8.21 -4.99
C ALA A 64 1.92 7.74 -4.37
N LEU A 65 1.93 6.51 -3.86
CA LEU A 65 0.84 5.91 -3.10
C LEU A 65 1.39 5.25 -1.85
N THR A 66 1.03 5.75 -0.66
CA THR A 66 1.35 5.10 0.62
C THR A 66 0.15 4.28 1.10
N LEU A 67 0.39 3.01 1.42
CA LEU A 67 -0.62 2.12 1.99
C LEU A 67 -0.21 1.70 3.41
N PHE A 68 -1.09 1.96 4.39
CA PHE A 68 -0.92 1.47 5.76
C PHE A 68 -1.31 0.00 5.85
N ALA A 69 -0.33 -0.88 5.62
CA ALA A 69 -0.53 -2.33 5.59
C ALA A 69 -0.57 -2.94 6.99
N PHE A 70 0.27 -2.45 7.90
CA PHE A 70 0.34 -2.96 9.27
C PHE A 70 0.86 -1.86 10.22
N SER A 71 0.10 -1.51 11.25
CA SER A 71 0.54 -0.55 12.27
C SER A 71 1.21 -1.26 13.45
N SER A 72 2.04 -0.56 14.22
CA SER A 72 2.65 -1.11 15.43
C SER A 72 1.61 -1.53 16.49
N GLU A 73 0.44 -0.90 16.51
CA GLU A 73 -0.67 -1.31 17.39
C GLU A 73 -1.33 -2.61 16.95
N ASN A 74 -1.11 -3.08 15.71
CA ASN A 74 -1.66 -4.36 15.24
C ASN A 74 -1.06 -5.56 15.97
N TRP A 75 0.10 -5.42 16.60
CA TRP A 75 0.68 -6.45 17.47
C TRP A 75 -0.17 -6.75 18.72
N ARG A 76 -1.08 -5.85 19.11
CA ARG A 76 -2.01 -6.05 20.24
C ARG A 76 -3.17 -7.00 19.92
N ARG A 77 -3.32 -7.43 18.66
CA ARG A 77 -4.37 -8.38 18.24
C ARG A 77 -4.02 -9.82 18.65
N PRO A 78 -4.98 -10.75 18.63
CA PRO A 78 -4.69 -12.16 18.91
C PRO A 78 -3.59 -12.72 18.01
N LYS A 79 -2.64 -13.48 18.58
CA LYS A 79 -1.46 -14.01 17.87
C LYS A 79 -1.82 -14.77 16.58
N VAL A 80 -2.93 -15.51 16.60
CA VAL A 80 -3.44 -16.25 15.43
C VAL A 80 -3.85 -15.30 14.31
N GLU A 81 -4.51 -14.17 14.62
CA GLU A 81 -4.85 -13.16 13.61
C GLU A 81 -3.59 -12.51 13.04
N VAL A 82 -2.62 -12.15 13.89
CA VAL A 82 -1.35 -11.57 13.45
C VAL A 82 -0.59 -12.51 12.53
N GLY A 83 -0.48 -13.80 12.88
CA GLY A 83 0.17 -14.81 12.03
C GLY A 83 -0.49 -14.93 10.65
N LEU A 84 -1.82 -15.01 10.60
CA LEU A 84 -2.57 -15.05 9.33
C LEU A 84 -2.36 -13.80 8.47
N LEU A 85 -2.24 -12.63 9.10
CA LEU A 85 -1.94 -11.37 8.40
C LEU A 85 -0.53 -11.39 7.81
N MET A 86 0.46 -11.83 8.59
CA MET A 86 1.85 -11.94 8.12
C MET A 86 1.96 -12.94 6.96
N ASP A 87 1.31 -14.11 7.06
CA ASP A 87 1.30 -15.09 5.98
C ASP A 87 0.61 -14.55 4.71
N LEU A 88 -0.46 -13.77 4.87
CA LEU A 88 -1.11 -13.11 3.74
C LEU A 88 -0.19 -12.06 3.12
N PHE A 89 0.52 -11.28 3.92
CA PHE A 89 1.45 -10.27 3.47
C PHE A 89 2.59 -10.90 2.66
N VAL A 90 3.27 -11.92 3.20
CA VAL A 90 4.32 -12.69 2.51
C VAL A 90 3.82 -13.25 1.18
N ARG A 91 2.66 -13.92 1.17
CA ARG A 91 2.09 -14.50 -0.06
C ARG A 91 1.72 -13.43 -1.09
N THR A 92 1.19 -12.30 -0.63
CA THR A 92 0.81 -11.19 -1.52
C THR A 92 2.06 -10.55 -2.11
N LEU A 93 3.07 -10.25 -1.31
CA LEU A 93 4.31 -9.66 -1.77
C LEU A 93 4.96 -10.55 -2.85
N LYS A 94 5.16 -11.84 -2.55
CA LYS A 94 5.74 -12.80 -3.52
C LYS A 94 4.97 -12.85 -4.85
N LYS A 95 3.63 -12.74 -4.81
CA LYS A 95 2.79 -12.81 -6.01
C LYS A 95 2.76 -11.50 -6.80
N GLU A 96 2.85 -10.37 -6.11
CA GLU A 96 2.61 -9.06 -6.72
C GLU A 96 3.88 -8.38 -7.23
N VAL A 97 5.05 -8.63 -6.64
CA VAL A 97 6.30 -7.90 -7.00
C VAL A 97 6.57 -7.94 -8.51
N SER A 98 6.60 -9.12 -9.13
CA SER A 98 6.86 -9.21 -10.57
C SER A 98 5.76 -8.56 -11.42
N ARG A 99 4.52 -8.48 -10.91
CA ARG A 99 3.43 -7.78 -11.59
C ARG A 99 3.60 -6.27 -11.48
N LEU A 100 3.97 -5.77 -10.31
CA LEU A 100 4.24 -4.35 -10.05
C LEU A 100 5.42 -3.88 -10.92
N ASP A 101 6.47 -4.69 -10.95
CA ASP A 101 7.66 -4.47 -11.76
C ASP A 101 7.35 -4.33 -13.25
N ARG A 102 6.62 -5.30 -13.83
CA ARG A 102 6.14 -5.21 -15.23
C ARG A 102 5.24 -4.00 -15.52
N ASN A 103 4.64 -3.40 -14.50
CA ASN A 103 3.80 -2.21 -14.64
C ASN A 103 4.57 -0.92 -14.28
N ASN A 104 5.91 -0.98 -14.23
CA ASN A 104 6.78 0.15 -13.92
C ASN A 104 6.41 0.81 -12.57
N VAL A 105 6.14 -0.01 -11.56
CA VAL A 105 5.87 0.44 -10.18
C VAL A 105 7.11 0.21 -9.35
N ARG A 106 7.58 1.25 -8.66
CA ARG A 106 8.68 1.19 -7.68
C ARG A 106 8.14 0.92 -6.29
N ILE A 107 8.64 -0.11 -5.60
CA ILE A 107 8.20 -0.48 -4.25
C ILE A 107 9.19 0.09 -3.24
N GLN A 108 8.67 0.62 -2.13
CA GLN A 108 9.44 1.02 -0.95
C GLN A 108 8.71 0.59 0.33
N PHE A 109 9.45 0.23 1.38
CA PHE A 109 8.87 -0.04 2.69
C PHE A 109 9.37 0.94 3.76
N ILE A 110 8.43 1.49 4.52
CA ILE A 110 8.68 2.32 5.71
C ILE A 110 8.15 1.61 6.97
N GLY A 111 8.73 1.94 8.12
CA GLY A 111 8.34 1.36 9.41
C GLY A 111 9.43 0.51 10.06
N ASP A 112 9.13 -0.01 11.24
CA ASP A 112 10.08 -0.77 12.04
C ASP A 112 10.21 -2.20 11.50
N ARG A 113 11.30 -2.49 10.80
CA ARG A 113 11.56 -3.83 10.28
C ARG A 113 11.91 -4.82 11.39
N THR A 114 12.41 -4.41 12.55
CA THR A 114 12.99 -5.32 13.57
C THR A 114 12.01 -6.37 14.10
N ALA A 115 10.71 -6.10 14.07
CA ALA A 115 9.67 -7.04 14.49
C ALA A 115 9.38 -8.18 13.49
N PHE A 116 9.92 -8.11 12.28
CA PHE A 116 9.72 -9.12 11.25
C PHE A 116 10.81 -10.19 11.25
N ASN A 117 10.46 -11.40 10.81
CA ASN A 117 11.46 -12.46 10.67
C ASN A 117 12.43 -12.18 9.50
N PRO A 118 13.65 -12.78 9.51
CA PRO A 118 14.65 -12.54 8.48
C PRO A 118 14.20 -12.87 7.06
N LYS A 119 13.31 -13.86 6.91
CA LYS A 119 12.76 -14.23 5.60
C LYS A 119 11.93 -13.10 5.00
N LEU A 120 11.12 -12.42 5.81
CA LEU A 120 10.32 -11.29 5.35
C LEU A 120 11.22 -10.08 5.04
N HIS A 121 12.29 -9.82 5.82
CA HIS A 121 13.28 -8.79 5.48
C HIS A 121 13.86 -9.00 4.09
N ALA A 122 14.42 -10.19 3.85
CA ALA A 122 15.02 -10.52 2.57
C ALA A 122 14.04 -10.38 1.39
N MET A 123 12.75 -10.68 1.61
CA MET A 123 11.72 -10.48 0.60
C MET A 123 11.38 -9.01 0.36
N MET A 124 11.40 -8.17 1.40
CA MET A 124 11.20 -6.72 1.27
C MET A 124 12.37 -6.10 0.51
N ASP A 125 13.60 -6.43 0.89
CA ASP A 125 14.82 -5.93 0.25
C ASP A 125 14.89 -6.36 -1.22
N ALA A 126 14.57 -7.62 -1.52
CA ALA A 126 14.51 -8.11 -2.89
C ALA A 126 13.45 -7.39 -3.74
N ALA A 127 12.30 -7.04 -3.15
CA ALA A 127 11.25 -6.30 -3.85
C ALA A 127 11.64 -4.85 -4.15
N GLU A 128 12.29 -4.17 -3.19
CA GLU A 128 12.85 -2.83 -3.39
C GLU A 128 13.93 -2.85 -4.47
N GLN A 129 14.87 -3.80 -4.39
CA GLN A 129 15.94 -3.95 -5.37
C GLN A 129 15.43 -4.27 -6.76
N GLN A 130 14.47 -5.20 -6.89
CA GLN A 130 13.91 -5.58 -8.19
C GLN A 130 13.27 -4.38 -8.90
N THR A 131 12.61 -3.49 -8.15
CA THR A 131 11.84 -2.38 -8.71
C THR A 131 12.54 -1.04 -8.65
N THR A 132 13.83 -1.00 -8.28
CA THR A 132 14.58 0.24 -7.99
C THR A 132 14.68 1.18 -9.20
N ASN A 133 14.78 0.62 -10.41
CA ASN A 133 14.92 1.35 -11.66
C ASN A 133 13.58 1.81 -12.26
N ASN A 134 12.46 1.46 -11.62
CA ASN A 134 11.14 1.86 -12.10
C ASN A 134 10.88 3.33 -11.76
N ASP A 135 10.39 4.08 -12.73
CA ASP A 135 10.18 5.54 -12.66
C ASP A 135 8.70 5.94 -12.73
N GLY A 136 7.79 4.97 -12.77
CA GLY A 136 6.35 5.19 -12.66
C GLY A 136 5.89 5.43 -11.22
N LEU A 137 4.77 4.82 -10.84
CA LEU A 137 4.19 4.98 -9.50
C LEU A 137 5.16 4.45 -8.43
N THR A 138 5.46 5.27 -7.42
CA THR A 138 6.12 4.80 -6.19
C THR A 138 5.06 4.30 -5.20
N LEU A 139 5.01 2.98 -5.01
CA LEU A 139 4.17 2.32 -4.01
C LEU A 139 4.94 2.16 -2.69
N VAL A 140 4.58 2.98 -1.70
CA VAL A 140 5.13 2.93 -0.35
C VAL A 140 4.25 2.06 0.54
N ILE A 141 4.83 1.02 1.14
CA ILE A 141 4.14 0.11 2.05
C ILE A 141 4.59 0.44 3.48
N ALA A 142 3.68 0.97 4.29
CA ALA A 142 3.93 1.20 5.71
C ALA A 142 3.67 -0.10 6.48
N ALA A 143 4.75 -0.73 6.94
CA ALA A 143 4.76 -2.04 7.58
C ALA A 143 5.38 -1.94 8.98
N ASN A 144 4.60 -2.31 10.00
CA ASN A 144 4.94 -2.04 11.40
C ASN A 144 5.28 -0.55 11.61
N TYR A 145 4.49 0.32 10.99
CA TYR A 145 4.70 1.76 11.01
C TYR A 145 3.87 2.43 12.11
N GLY A 146 4.46 3.43 12.76
CA GLY A 146 3.75 4.37 13.62
C GLY A 146 4.39 5.76 13.52
N GLY A 147 3.61 6.81 13.26
CA GLY A 147 4.16 8.15 13.01
C GLY A 147 4.96 8.73 14.19
N ARG A 148 4.55 8.44 15.43
CA ARG A 148 5.33 8.84 16.62
C ARG A 148 6.66 8.08 16.72
N TRP A 149 6.67 6.80 16.37
CA TRP A 149 7.91 6.02 16.33
C TRP A 149 8.85 6.57 15.26
N ASP A 150 8.33 6.91 14.08
CA ASP A 150 9.09 7.45 12.95
C ASP A 150 9.79 8.78 13.31
N LEU A 151 9.07 9.68 14.00
CA LEU A 151 9.64 10.94 14.52
C LEU A 151 10.75 10.70 15.55
N VAL A 152 10.58 9.72 16.43
CA VAL A 152 11.60 9.38 17.45
C VAL A 152 12.85 8.81 16.79
N GLU A 153 12.70 7.91 15.82
CA GLU A 153 13.83 7.37 15.07
C GLU A 153 14.59 8.44 14.29
N ALA A 154 13.88 9.41 13.70
CA ALA A 154 14.51 10.54 13.02
C ALA A 154 15.35 11.42 13.96
N THR A 155 14.95 11.56 15.23
CA THR A 155 15.67 12.37 16.24
C THR A 155 16.88 11.65 16.83
N ARG A 156 16.93 10.32 16.74
CA ARG A 156 18.07 9.50 17.22
C ARG A 156 19.26 9.51 16.27
N ARG A 157 19.07 9.96 15.03
CA ARG A 157 20.10 10.06 13.99
C ARG A 157 20.72 11.45 13.99
#